data_AF-J0K8Z1-F1
#
_entry.id   AF-J0K8Z1-F1
#
_cell.length_a   1.000
_cell.length_b   1.000
_cell.length_c   1.000
_cell.angle_alpha   90.00
_cell.angle_beta   90.00
_cell.angle_gamma   90.00
#
_symmetry.space_group_name_H-M   'P 1'
#
loop_
_entity.id
_entity.type
_entity.pdbx_description
1 polymer ?
#
loop_
_entity_poly.entity_id
_entity_poly.type
_entity_poly.pdbx_seq_one_letter_code
_entity_poly.pdbx_strand_id
1 'polypeptide(L)'
;MRLQRLMWIAWPAFLMAGVLEMLVFAFVDPQDMHWFGGQPLSLSREGVYTVAFFVFWLVTMASSALTTLLAMSPFELNRCPVAVTERPADCARHHPP
;
A
#
# COMPACT_ATOMS: atom_id res chain seq x y z
N MET A 1 -8.43 -15.04 6.32
CA MET A 1 -8.82 -13.61 6.47
C MET A 1 -7.73 -12.62 6.05
N ARG A 2 -6.47 -12.74 6.49
CA ARG A 2 -5.41 -11.76 6.11
C ARG A 2 -5.11 -11.71 4.60
N LEU A 3 -5.07 -12.85 3.93
CA LEU A 3 -4.80 -12.93 2.48
C LEU A 3 -5.91 -12.27 1.63
N GLN A 4 -7.17 -12.40 2.06
CA GLN A 4 -8.31 -11.75 1.39
C GLN A 4 -8.25 -10.22 1.52
N ARG A 5 -7.84 -9.72 2.69
CA ARG A 5 -7.65 -8.28 2.94
C ARG A 5 -6.46 -7.73 2.12
N LEU A 6 -5.39 -8.51 1.96
CA LEU A 6 -4.29 -8.17 1.04
C LEU A 6 -4.77 -8.07 -0.41
N MET A 7 -5.60 -9.00 -0.86
CA MET A 7 -6.16 -8.96 -2.23
C MET A 7 -6.99 -7.69 -2.49
N TRP A 8 -7.73 -7.23 -1.48
CA TRP A 8 -8.53 -5.99 -1.56
C TRP A 8 -7.70 -4.71 -1.67
N ILE A 9 -6.42 -4.77 -1.31
CA ILE A 9 -5.48 -3.66 -1.43
C ILE A 9 -4.68 -3.82 -2.74
N ALA A 10 -4.13 -5.01 -2.98
CA ALA A 10 -3.24 -5.28 -4.09
C ALA A 10 -3.93 -5.14 -5.45
N TRP A 11 -5.19 -5.54 -5.57
CA TRP A 11 -5.92 -5.55 -6.84
C TRP A 11 -6.30 -4.15 -7.35
N PRO A 12 -6.92 -3.28 -6.52
CA PRO A 12 -7.13 -1.88 -6.92
C PRO A 12 -5.82 -1.12 -7.12
N ALA A 13 -4.80 -1.39 -6.29
CA ALA A 13 -3.48 -0.79 -6.45
C ALA A 13 -2.85 -1.13 -7.80
N PHE A 14 -2.99 -2.38 -8.27
CA PHE A 14 -2.49 -2.83 -9.58
C PHE A 14 -3.13 -2.03 -10.72
N LEU A 15 -4.45 -1.86 -10.68
CA LEU A 15 -5.17 -1.06 -11.68
C LEU A 15 -4.71 0.40 -11.68
N MET A 16 -4.59 1.00 -10.49
CA MET A 16 -4.12 2.39 -10.37
C MET A 16 -2.67 2.57 -10.77
N ALA A 17 -1.82 1.56 -10.59
CA ALA A 17 -0.45 1.57 -11.09
C ALA A 17 -0.41 1.64 -12.62
N GLY A 18 -1.25 0.87 -13.30
CA GLY A 18 -1.39 0.96 -14.77
C GLY A 18 -1.89 2.32 -15.24
N VAL A 19 -2.87 2.91 -14.54
CA VAL A 19 -3.35 4.27 -14.84
C VAL A 19 -2.24 5.31 -14.64
N LEU A 20 -1.49 5.23 -13.54
CA LEU A 20 -0.35 6.12 -13.28
C LEU A 20 0.74 5.96 -14.32
N GLU A 21 1.06 4.72 -14.72
CA GLU A 21 2.03 4.43 -15.77
C GLU A 21 1.62 5.10 -17.10
N MET A 22 0.37 4.89 -17.53
CA MET A 22 -0.14 5.53 -18.75
C MET A 22 -0.11 7.06 -18.66
N LEU A 23 -0.51 7.64 -17.52
CA LEU A 23 -0.51 9.08 -17.33
C LEU A 23 0.90 9.66 -17.33
N VAL A 24 1.83 9.09 -16.56
CA VAL A 24 3.20 9.60 -16.44
C VAL A 24 3.92 9.51 -17.78
N PHE A 25 3.88 8.35 -18.43
CA PHE A 25 4.59 8.16 -19.69
C PHE A 25 3.88 8.75 -20.91
N ALA A 26 2.64 9.22 -20.78
CA ALA A 26 2.03 10.09 -21.79
C ALA A 26 2.72 11.47 -21.85
N PHE A 27 3.33 11.93 -20.74
CA PHE A 27 4.01 13.23 -20.66
C PHE A 27 5.54 13.13 -20.56
N VAL A 28 6.09 11.99 -20.16
CA VAL A 28 7.52 11.77 -19.94
C VAL A 28 8.01 10.66 -20.87
N ASP A 29 9.02 10.91 -21.72
CA ASP A 29 9.62 9.82 -22.51
C ASP A 29 10.44 8.90 -21.58
N PRO A 30 10.17 7.59 -21.54
CA PRO A 30 10.96 6.64 -20.75
C PRO A 30 12.45 6.60 -21.13
N GLN A 31 12.84 7.05 -22.33
CA GLN A 31 14.25 7.14 -22.74
C GLN A 31 14.96 8.40 -22.23
N ASP A 32 14.21 9.43 -21.86
CA ASP A 32 14.77 10.65 -21.27
C ASP A 32 14.99 10.52 -19.75
N MET A 33 14.58 9.40 -19.15
CA MET A 33 14.88 9.09 -17.75
C MET A 33 16.38 8.77 -17.59
N HIS A 34 17.08 9.65 -16.89
CA HIS A 34 18.47 9.44 -16.50
C HIS A 34 18.52 8.92 -15.06
N TRP A 35 19.40 7.95 -14.77
CA TRP A 35 19.57 7.45 -13.40
C TRP A 35 20.31 8.49 -12.54
N PHE A 36 20.20 8.37 -11.22
CA PHE A 36 20.98 9.17 -10.27
C PHE A 36 22.48 9.04 -10.59
N GLY A 37 23.06 10.07 -11.22
CA GLY A 37 24.44 10.07 -11.70
C GLY A 37 24.63 10.42 -13.19
N GLY A 38 23.56 10.69 -13.95
CA GLY A 38 23.65 11.23 -15.32
C GLY A 38 24.07 10.22 -16.39
N GLN A 39 24.20 8.94 -16.05
CA GLN A 39 24.36 7.88 -17.04
C GLN A 39 22.98 7.53 -17.64
N PRO A 40 22.89 7.40 -18.98
CA PRO A 40 21.68 6.89 -19.61
C PRO A 40 21.39 5.51 -19.05
N LEU A 41 20.14 5.28 -18.62
CA LEU A 41 19.71 3.94 -18.24
C LEU A 41 19.92 3.03 -19.46
N SER A 42 20.84 2.07 -19.36
CA SER A 42 21.02 1.01 -20.39
C SER A 42 19.84 0.02 -20.41
N LEU A 43 18.72 0.39 -19.79
CA LEU A 43 17.49 -0.38 -19.74
C LEU A 43 16.72 -0.14 -21.05
N SER A 44 16.18 -1.20 -21.63
CA SER A 44 15.23 -1.06 -22.74
C SER A 44 14.02 -0.25 -22.27
N ARG A 45 13.27 0.35 -23.23
CA ARG A 45 11.99 1.02 -22.95
C ARG A 45 11.07 0.15 -22.08
N GLU A 46 10.97 -1.13 -22.42
CA GLU A 46 10.18 -2.13 -21.66
C GLU A 46 10.67 -2.30 -20.22
N GLY A 47 11.98 -2.27 -19.99
CA GLY A 47 12.54 -2.33 -18.64
C GLY A 47 12.10 -1.14 -17.79
N VAL A 48 12.07 0.06 -18.38
CA VAL A 48 11.67 1.29 -17.66
C VAL A 48 10.19 1.22 -17.27
N TYR A 49 9.31 0.83 -18.20
CA TYR A 49 7.90 0.59 -17.94
C TYR A 49 7.68 -0.41 -16.81
N THR A 50 8.35 -1.56 -16.88
CA THR A 50 8.22 -2.62 -15.87
C THR A 50 8.61 -2.13 -14.48
N VAL A 51 9.76 -1.46 -14.35
CA VAL A 51 10.22 -0.93 -13.05
C VAL A 51 9.26 0.14 -12.53
N ALA A 52 8.86 1.08 -13.38
CA ALA A 52 7.93 2.15 -13.01
C ALA A 52 6.58 1.58 -12.54
N PHE A 53 6.03 0.59 -13.26
CA PHE A 53 4.82 -0.12 -12.87
C PHE A 53 4.94 -0.71 -11.46
N PHE A 54 6.01 -1.44 -11.17
CA PHE A 54 6.23 -2.01 -9.83
C PHE A 54 6.38 -0.93 -8.76
N VAL A 55 7.07 0.17 -9.05
CA VAL A 55 7.18 1.30 -8.11
C VAL A 55 5.81 1.91 -7.83
N PHE A 56 5.03 2.24 -8.85
CA PHE A 56 3.68 2.79 -8.69
C PHE A 56 2.76 1.82 -7.95
N TRP A 57 2.85 0.53 -8.25
CA TRP A 57 2.07 -0.51 -7.58
C TRP A 57 2.41 -0.64 -6.10
N LEU A 58 3.70 -0.66 -5.75
CA LEU A 58 4.14 -0.74 -4.35
C LEU A 58 3.74 0.52 -3.56
N VAL A 59 3.87 1.71 -4.15
CA VAL A 59 3.49 2.97 -3.49
C VAL A 59 1.98 3.05 -3.27
N THR A 60 1.17 2.72 -4.28
CA THR A 60 -0.30 2.72 -4.16
C THR A 60 -0.78 1.65 -3.17
N MET A 61 -0.15 0.48 -3.16
CA MET A 61 -0.42 -0.57 -2.17
C MET A 61 -0.05 -0.11 -0.75
N ALA A 62 1.09 0.55 -0.57
CA ALA A 62 1.51 1.07 0.73
C ALA A 62 0.58 2.16 1.26
N SER A 63 0.16 3.11 0.41
CA SER A 63 -0.82 4.14 0.75
C SER A 63 -2.17 3.54 1.18
N SER A 64 -2.64 2.56 0.44
CA SER A 64 -3.89 1.85 0.75
C SER A 64 -3.76 1.04 2.04
N ALA A 65 -2.64 0.35 2.25
CA ALA A 65 -2.37 -0.36 3.50
C ALA A 65 -2.35 0.59 4.69
N LEU A 66 -1.67 1.73 4.58
CA LEU A 66 -1.66 2.76 5.61
C LEU A 66 -3.07 3.26 5.91
N THR A 67 -3.86 3.54 4.88
CA THR A 67 -5.27 3.95 5.04
C THR A 67 -6.07 2.88 5.80
N THR A 68 -5.89 1.60 5.48
CA THR A 68 -6.56 0.52 6.22
C THR A 68 -6.07 0.40 7.67
N LEU A 69 -4.80 0.69 7.95
CA LEU A 69 -4.27 0.74 9.31
C LEU A 69 -4.90 1.88 10.11
N LEU A 70 -5.00 3.08 9.52
CA LEU A 70 -5.61 4.25 10.17
C LEU A 70 -7.12 4.10 10.35
N ALA A 71 -7.79 3.38 9.44
CA ALA A 71 -9.22 3.13 9.52
C ALA A 71 -9.60 2.02 10.52
N MET A 72 -8.64 1.29 11.11
CA MET A 72 -8.94 0.29 12.14
C MET A 72 -9.41 0.95 13.42
N SER A 73 -10.57 0.51 13.92
CA SER A 73 -11.14 1.07 15.14
C SER A 73 -10.29 0.73 16.38
N PRO A 74 -10.24 1.62 17.39
CA PRO A 74 -9.57 1.32 18.66
C PRO A 74 -10.19 0.11 19.37
N PHE A 75 -11.46 -0.21 19.10
CA PHE A 75 -12.12 -1.40 19.63
C PHE A 75 -11.60 -2.71 19.03
N GLU A 76 -11.11 -2.70 17.78
CA GLU A 76 -10.45 -3.88 17.19
C GLU A 76 -9.00 -4.02 17.67
N LEU A 77 -8.27 -2.91 17.78
CA LEU A 77 -6.86 -2.89 18.20
C LEU A 77 -6.68 -3.17 19.70
N ASN A 78 -7.53 -2.59 20.56
CA ASN A 78 -7.45 -2.72 22.01
C ASN A 78 -8.38 -3.80 22.58
N ARG A 79 -8.89 -4.73 21.74
CA ARG A 79 -9.73 -5.82 22.24
C ARG A 79 -8.89 -6.75 23.12
N CYS A 80 -9.34 -6.98 24.36
CA CYS A 80 -8.65 -7.90 25.24
C CYS A 80 -8.74 -9.34 24.68
N PRO A 81 -7.60 -10.04 24.54
CA PRO A 81 -7.54 -11.36 23.91
C PRO A 81 -7.94 -12.50 24.86
N VAL A 82 -8.73 -12.21 25.89
CA VAL A 82 -9.15 -13.16 26.95
C VAL A 82 -10.66 -13.34 26.94
N ALA A 83 -11.13 -14.52 27.34
CA ALA A 83 -12.55 -14.82 27.45
C ALA A 83 -13.22 -13.85 28.43
N VAL A 84 -14.51 -13.55 28.21
CA VAL A 84 -15.25 -12.54 28.98
C VAL A 84 -15.21 -12.81 30.48
N THR A 85 -15.22 -14.08 30.87
CA THR A 85 -15.20 -14.54 32.27
C THR A 85 -13.83 -14.43 32.95
N GLU A 86 -12.75 -14.30 32.18
CA GLU A 86 -11.36 -14.26 32.66
C GLU A 86 -10.73 -12.87 32.52
N ARG A 87 -11.54 -11.86 32.17
CA ARG A 87 -11.05 -10.54 31.82
C ARG A 87 -10.58 -9.76 33.06
N PRO A 88 -9.32 -9.31 33.13
CA PRO A 88 -8.82 -8.50 34.23
C PRO A 88 -9.59 -7.17 34.37
N ALA A 89 -9.67 -6.63 35.59
CA ALA A 89 -10.39 -5.38 35.87
C ALA A 89 -9.86 -4.18 35.06
N ASP A 90 -8.56 -4.12 34.77
CA ASP A 90 -7.97 -3.05 33.93
C ASP A 90 -8.42 -3.12 32.47
N CYS A 91 -8.75 -4.31 31.97
CA CYS A 91 -9.28 -4.51 30.63
C CYS A 91 -10.73 -4.04 30.47
N ALA A 92 -11.46 -3.85 31.58
CA ALA A 92 -12.86 -3.41 31.57
C ALA A 92 -13.04 -1.88 31.62
N ARG A 93 -11.97 -1.12 31.92
CA ARG A 93 -12.07 0.33 32.19
C ARG A 93 -12.14 1.23 30.95
N HIS A 94 -12.01 0.71 29.73
CA HIS A 94 -12.23 1.51 28.51
C HIS A 94 -13.72 1.62 28.18
N HIS A 95 -14.48 2.29 29.03
CA HIS A 95 -15.80 2.81 28.69
C HIS A 95 -15.61 4.29 28.31
N PRO A 96 -15.86 4.71 27.04
CA PRO A 96 -15.97 6.13 26.76
C PRO A 96 -17.22 6.69 27.51
N PRO A 97 -17.19 7.97 27.92
CA PRO A 97 -18.29 8.64 28.60
C PRO A 97 -19.53 8.78 27.70
#